data_AF-A0A0F9HYZ5-F1
#
_entry.id   AF-A0A0F9HYZ5-F1
#
_cell.length_a   1.000
_cell.length_b   1.000
_cell.length_c   1.000
_cell.angle_alpha   90.00
_cell.angle_beta   90.00
_cell.angle_gamma   90.00
#
_symmetry.space_group_name_H-M   'P 1'
#
loop_
_entity.id
_entity.type
_entity.pdbx_description
1 polymer ?
#
loop_
_entity_poly.entity_id
_entity_poly.type
_entity_poly.pdbx_seq_one_letter_code
_entity_poly.pdbx_strand_id
1 'polypeptide(L)'
;MLVEEKDLIGPISSDTMNPLHLIPIFAVFYTKVTGKELAAKLYHLDETDLLTEEELAGEIDDLYDLLNEIAPPYSYFGANEDDGACFGFWPLIDSIQDDVRNEELLTKDKVDIGQEAVRTGQYVADINERGNVTLYRVKEIVLEEIWSIV
;
A
#
# COMPACT_ATOMS: atom_id res chain seq x y z
N MET A 1 -1.62 17.24 -7.40
CA MET A 1 -1.76 16.07 -8.29
C MET A 1 -2.07 14.92 -7.36
N LEU A 2 -3.29 14.39 -7.40
CA LEU A 2 -3.67 13.24 -6.57
C LEU A 2 -2.97 12.00 -7.16
N VAL A 3 -2.35 11.18 -6.31
CA VAL A 3 -1.75 9.91 -6.72
C VAL A 3 -2.90 8.90 -6.90
N GLU A 4 -2.97 8.22 -8.04
CA GLU A 4 -3.97 7.17 -8.25
C GLU A 4 -3.57 5.89 -7.51
N GLU A 5 -4.53 5.08 -7.05
CA GLU A 5 -4.27 3.85 -6.29
C GLU A 5 -3.30 2.89 -7.02
N LYS A 6 -3.39 2.82 -8.35
CA LYS A 6 -2.52 1.99 -9.20
C LYS A 6 -1.06 2.39 -9.20
N ASP A 7 -0.78 3.63 -8.84
CA ASP A 7 0.58 4.17 -8.81
C ASP A 7 1.22 4.06 -7.42
N LEU A 8 0.52 3.46 -6.44
CA LEU A 8 1.02 3.33 -5.07
C LEU A 8 1.94 2.12 -4.86
N ILE A 9 1.75 1.03 -5.61
CA ILE A 9 2.55 -0.20 -5.45
C ILE A 9 4.01 0.06 -5.85
N GLY A 10 4.93 -0.36 -5.00
CA GLY A 10 6.37 -0.31 -5.22
C GLY A 10 7.12 0.54 -4.19
N PRO A 11 8.42 0.78 -4.45
CA PRO A 11 9.31 1.42 -3.49
C PRO A 11 9.04 2.92 -3.35
N ILE A 12 9.12 3.40 -2.11
CA ILE A 12 9.09 4.81 -1.71
C ILE A 12 10.47 5.28 -1.24
N SER A 13 11.18 4.44 -0.48
CA SER A 13 12.55 4.70 -0.03
C SER A 13 13.39 3.44 -0.23
N SER A 14 14.59 3.61 -0.78
CA SER A 14 15.61 2.57 -0.87
C SER A 14 16.90 3.06 -0.21
N ASP A 15 17.75 2.14 0.22
CA ASP A 15 19.12 2.40 0.69
C ASP A 15 19.29 2.97 2.11
N THR A 16 18.25 3.04 2.94
CA THR A 16 18.39 3.50 4.32
C THR A 16 17.40 2.85 5.27
N MET A 17 17.90 2.44 6.44
CA MET A 17 17.09 2.06 7.61
C MET A 17 17.12 3.15 8.70
N ASN A 18 17.80 4.28 8.46
CA ASN A 18 17.92 5.35 9.44
C ASN A 18 16.59 6.10 9.61
N PRO A 19 15.97 6.08 10.81
CA PRO A 19 14.68 6.74 11.03
C PRO A 19 14.67 8.23 10.70
N LEU A 20 15.77 8.94 10.96
CA LEU A 20 15.91 10.37 10.66
C LEU A 20 15.77 10.68 9.17
N HIS A 21 16.07 9.71 8.30
CA HIS A 21 15.87 9.84 6.86
C HIS A 21 14.49 9.35 6.43
N LEU A 22 13.98 8.29 7.04
CA LEU A 22 12.72 7.66 6.65
C LEU A 22 11.49 8.50 7.03
N ILE A 23 11.44 9.03 8.25
CA ILE A 23 10.31 9.83 8.76
C ILE A 23 9.93 10.97 7.81
N PRO A 24 10.84 11.86 7.37
CA PRO A 24 10.47 12.94 6.45
C PRO A 24 10.01 12.42 5.08
N ILE A 25 10.60 11.34 4.56
CA ILE A 25 10.19 10.74 3.28
C ILE A 25 8.75 10.21 3.38
N PHE A 26 8.46 9.44 4.42
CA PHE A 26 7.14 8.84 4.66
C PHE A 26 6.07 9.89 4.91
N ALA A 27 6.37 10.92 5.72
CA ALA A 27 5.44 12.01 5.98
C ALA A 27 5.12 12.82 4.72
N VAL A 28 6.12 13.16 3.90
CA VAL A 28 5.93 13.84 2.62
C VAL A 28 5.08 12.99 1.67
N PHE A 29 5.36 11.69 1.60
CA PHE A 29 4.57 10.77 0.79
C PHE A 29 3.10 10.72 1.25
N TYR A 30 2.86 10.51 2.54
CA TYR A 30 1.51 10.46 3.11
C TYR A 30 0.73 11.75 2.82
N THR A 31 1.34 12.93 3.02
CA THR A 31 0.72 14.21 2.70
C THR A 31 0.45 14.35 1.20
N LYS A 32 1.35 13.88 0.34
CA LYS A 32 1.14 13.88 -1.12
C LYS A 32 -0.07 13.04 -1.54
N VAL A 33 -0.25 11.86 -0.95
CA VAL A 33 -1.36 10.95 -1.29
C VAL A 33 -2.68 11.41 -0.69
N THR A 34 -2.69 11.78 0.59
CA THR A 34 -3.94 12.09 1.32
C THR A 34 -4.35 13.56 1.26
N GLY A 35 -3.44 14.46 0.90
CA GLY A 35 -3.61 15.90 1.06
C GLY A 35 -3.67 16.37 2.52
N LYS A 36 -3.55 15.47 3.50
CA LYS A 36 -3.51 15.80 4.92
C LYS A 36 -2.09 16.15 5.29
N GLU A 37 -1.86 17.40 5.65
CA GLU A 37 -0.58 17.80 6.20
C GLU A 37 -0.35 17.09 7.54
N LEU A 38 0.77 16.38 7.65
CA LEU A 38 1.29 15.84 8.90
C LEU A 38 1.96 16.93 9.75
N ALA A 39 1.62 18.21 9.51
CA ALA A 39 2.31 19.38 10.03
C ALA A 39 2.65 19.26 11.53
N ALA A 40 1.79 18.64 12.35
CA ALA A 40 2.04 18.40 13.77
C ALA A 40 3.09 17.32 14.12
N LYS A 41 3.25 16.24 13.34
CA LYS A 41 4.25 15.17 13.59
C LYS A 41 5.66 15.60 13.17
N LEU A 42 5.76 16.44 12.13
CA LEU A 42 7.06 16.97 11.66
C LEU A 42 7.63 18.07 12.57
N TYR A 43 6.83 18.72 13.42
CA TYR A 43 7.29 19.79 14.33
C TYR A 43 8.30 19.31 15.40
N HIS A 44 8.31 18.01 15.74
CA HIS A 44 9.31 17.44 16.65
C HIS A 44 10.71 17.29 16.03
N LEU A 45 10.84 17.45 14.71
CA LEU A 45 12.11 17.42 14.01
C LEU A 45 12.71 18.82 13.78
N ASP A 46 12.06 19.89 14.27
CA ASP A 46 12.51 21.28 14.12
C ASP A 46 13.68 21.58 15.10
N GLU A 47 14.85 21.08 14.73
CA GLU A 47 16.24 21.49 15.04
C GLU A 47 16.68 21.86 16.47
N THR A 48 15.87 21.71 17.51
CA THR A 48 16.28 22.04 18.89
C THR A 48 16.05 20.97 19.96
N ASP A 49 15.25 19.95 19.69
CA ASP A 49 15.17 18.73 20.52
C ASP A 49 15.65 17.53 19.71
N LEU A 50 16.82 16.99 20.08
CA LEU A 50 17.29 15.72 19.55
C LEU A 50 16.38 14.61 20.11
N LEU A 51 15.47 14.11 19.30
CA LEU A 51 14.70 12.91 19.65
C LEU A 51 15.66 11.77 19.99
N THR A 52 15.32 11.05 21.05
CA THR A 52 15.97 9.80 21.41
C THR A 52 15.66 8.71 20.36
N GLU A 53 16.45 7.64 20.36
CA GLU A 53 16.20 6.49 19.46
C GLU A 53 14.82 5.85 19.70
N GLU A 54 14.33 5.85 20.96
CA GLU A 54 13.01 5.33 21.32
C GLU A 54 11.88 6.20 20.75
N GLU A 55 12.01 7.52 20.83
CA GLU A 55 11.03 8.44 20.25
C GLU A 55 11.02 8.35 18.72
N LEU A 56 12.19 8.24 18.08
CA LEU A 56 12.27 8.04 16.62
C LEU A 56 11.64 6.72 16.17
N ALA A 57 11.80 5.65 16.95
CA ALA A 57 11.14 4.38 16.67
C ALA A 57 9.61 4.53 16.76
N GLY A 58 9.12 5.18 17.81
CA GLY A 58 7.70 5.48 17.98
C GLY A 58 7.12 6.27 16.81
N GLU A 59 7.78 7.33 16.36
CA GLU A 59 7.34 8.13 15.21
C GLU A 59 7.30 7.33 13.90
N ILE A 60 8.23 6.39 13.70
CA ILE A 60 8.19 5.49 12.55
C ILE A 60 7.00 4.54 12.60
N ASP A 61 6.76 3.89 13.74
CA ASP A 61 5.65 2.94 13.89
C ASP A 61 4.32 3.64 13.64
N ASP A 62 4.16 4.84 14.19
CA ASP A 62 3.03 5.73 13.98
C ASP A 62 2.81 6.11 12.50
N LEU A 63 3.88 6.23 11.71
CA LEU A 63 3.80 6.48 10.27
C LEU A 63 3.50 5.20 9.49
N TYR A 64 3.99 4.03 9.94
CA TYR A 64 3.62 2.74 9.36
C TYR A 64 2.14 2.47 9.49
N ASP A 65 1.55 2.73 10.64
CA ASP A 65 0.12 2.57 10.85
C ASP A 65 -0.67 3.47 9.88
N LEU A 66 -0.30 4.76 9.81
CA LEU A 66 -0.94 5.72 8.90
C LEU A 66 -0.79 5.35 7.42
N LEU A 67 0.37 4.85 7.01
CA LEU A 67 0.61 4.43 5.64
C LEU A 67 -0.14 3.13 5.31
N ASN A 68 -0.24 2.20 6.26
CA ASN A 68 -1.05 0.98 6.09
C ASN A 68 -2.55 1.29 6.03
N GLU A 69 -3.05 2.32 6.73
CA GLU A 69 -4.45 2.77 6.60
C GLU A 69 -4.83 3.22 5.19
N ILE A 70 -3.85 3.67 4.40
CA ILE A 70 -4.04 4.10 3.00
C ILE A 70 -3.49 3.11 1.98
N ALA A 71 -3.06 1.93 2.43
CA ALA A 71 -2.55 0.92 1.53
C ALA A 71 -3.63 0.49 0.53
N PRO A 72 -3.27 0.31 -0.77
CA PRO A 72 -4.17 -0.29 -1.72
C PRO A 72 -4.74 -1.63 -1.20
N PRO A 73 -5.96 -2.01 -1.61
CA PRO A 73 -6.51 -3.33 -1.29
C PRO A 73 -5.52 -4.46 -1.59
N TYR A 74 -5.45 -5.45 -0.70
CA TYR A 74 -4.50 -6.58 -0.81
C TYR A 74 -3.03 -6.16 -0.90
N SER A 75 -2.65 -5.09 -0.22
CA SER A 75 -1.27 -4.67 -0.05
C SER A 75 -1.01 -4.21 1.38
N TYR A 76 0.27 -4.05 1.71
CA TYR A 76 0.72 -3.48 2.98
C TYR A 76 1.84 -2.48 2.72
N PHE A 77 2.05 -1.57 3.67
CA PHE A 77 3.23 -0.72 3.70
C PHE A 77 4.29 -1.32 4.62
N GLY A 78 5.53 -1.41 4.15
CA GLY A 78 6.65 -1.87 4.95
C GLY A 78 7.92 -2.11 4.15
N ALA A 79 8.86 -2.84 4.75
CA ALA A 79 10.05 -3.30 4.04
C ALA A 79 9.68 -4.38 3.01
N ASN A 80 10.38 -4.38 1.88
CA ASN A 80 10.34 -5.47 0.93
C ASN A 80 10.95 -6.73 1.58
N GLU A 81 10.33 -7.89 1.37
CA GLU A 81 10.78 -9.14 2.00
C GLU A 81 12.20 -9.55 1.54
N ASP A 82 12.58 -9.21 0.31
CA ASP A 82 13.89 -9.50 -0.26
C ASP A 82 14.93 -8.41 0.04
N ASP A 83 14.49 -7.21 0.45
CA ASP A 83 15.36 -6.07 0.77
C ASP A 83 14.81 -5.25 1.95
N GLY A 84 15.36 -5.54 3.14
CA GLY A 84 15.00 -4.88 4.39
C GLY A 84 15.29 -3.37 4.47
N ALA A 85 15.97 -2.80 3.47
CA ALA A 85 16.21 -1.36 3.35
C ALA A 85 15.35 -0.70 2.24
N CYS A 86 14.46 -1.45 1.60
CA CYS A 86 13.55 -0.98 0.55
C CYS A 86 12.12 -0.91 1.10
N PHE A 87 11.64 0.29 1.41
CA PHE A 87 10.32 0.55 1.98
C PHE A 87 9.34 1.02 0.92
N GLY A 88 8.12 0.48 0.93
CA GLY A 88 7.12 0.73 -0.09
C GLY A 88 5.78 0.07 0.20
N PHE A 89 4.87 0.14 -0.78
CA PHE A 89 3.65 -0.67 -0.76
C PHE A 89 3.88 -1.95 -1.55
N TRP A 90 3.60 -3.09 -0.91
CA TRP A 90 3.85 -4.41 -1.48
C TRP A 90 2.57 -5.23 -1.48
N PRO A 91 2.29 -5.95 -2.57
CA PRO A 91 1.10 -6.78 -2.65
C PRO A 91 1.23 -8.02 -1.75
N LEU A 92 0.13 -8.41 -1.12
CA LEU A 92 0.01 -9.63 -0.30
C LEU A 92 -0.24 -10.84 -1.21
N ILE A 93 0.74 -11.21 -2.04
CA ILE A 93 0.59 -12.23 -3.08
C ILE A 93 0.17 -13.59 -2.52
N ASP A 94 0.77 -14.01 -1.41
CA ASP A 94 0.42 -15.27 -0.76
C ASP A 94 -1.03 -15.26 -0.25
N SER A 95 -1.48 -14.16 0.35
CA SER A 95 -2.87 -14.00 0.78
C SER A 95 -3.84 -14.00 -0.38
N ILE A 96 -3.52 -13.33 -1.50
CA ILE A 96 -4.34 -13.36 -2.71
C ILE A 96 -4.47 -14.78 -3.25
N GLN A 97 -3.37 -15.54 -3.30
CA GLN A 97 -3.38 -16.93 -3.77
C GLN A 97 -4.21 -17.83 -2.86
N ASP A 98 -4.07 -17.66 -1.54
CA ASP A 98 -4.83 -18.41 -0.56
C ASP A 98 -6.33 -18.09 -0.64
N ASP A 99 -6.70 -16.81 -0.74
CA ASP A 99 -8.10 -16.38 -0.89
C ASP A 99 -8.71 -16.89 -2.20
N VAL A 100 -7.95 -16.89 -3.30
CA VAL A 100 -8.39 -17.47 -4.58
C VAL A 100 -8.59 -18.98 -4.44
N ARG A 101 -7.67 -19.69 -3.77
CA ARG A 101 -7.77 -21.14 -3.54
C ARG A 101 -8.97 -21.50 -2.67
N ASN A 102 -9.29 -20.65 -1.70
CA ASN A 102 -10.39 -20.83 -0.75
C ASN A 102 -11.74 -20.29 -1.28
N GLU A 103 -11.79 -19.77 -2.51
CA GLU A 103 -12.98 -19.15 -3.13
C GLU A 103 -13.48 -17.89 -2.39
N GLU A 104 -12.61 -17.24 -1.62
CA GLU A 104 -12.87 -15.96 -0.93
C GLU A 104 -12.60 -14.76 -1.83
N LEU A 105 -11.71 -14.94 -2.83
CA LEU A 105 -11.44 -13.98 -3.91
C LEU A 105 -11.70 -14.63 -5.28
N LEU A 106 -12.49 -13.97 -6.12
CA LEU A 106 -12.79 -14.49 -7.46
C LEU A 106 -11.66 -14.19 -8.44
N THR A 107 -11.48 -15.09 -9.40
CA THR A 107 -10.63 -14.86 -10.57
C THR A 107 -11.43 -14.23 -11.71
N LYS A 108 -10.73 -13.56 -12.63
CA LYS A 108 -11.32 -12.85 -13.78
C LYS A 108 -12.18 -13.74 -14.70
N ASP A 109 -11.89 -15.03 -14.78
CA ASP A 109 -12.67 -16.02 -15.54
C ASP A 109 -13.92 -16.52 -14.81
N LYS A 110 -13.99 -16.31 -13.49
CA LYS A 110 -15.09 -16.79 -12.63
C LYS A 110 -16.03 -15.69 -12.16
N VAL A 111 -15.67 -14.42 -12.33
CA VAL A 111 -16.53 -13.30 -11.90
C VAL A 111 -17.75 -13.15 -12.80
N ASP A 112 -18.94 -13.09 -12.19
CA ASP A 112 -20.16 -12.62 -12.82
C ASP A 112 -20.38 -11.15 -12.43
N ILE A 113 -20.23 -10.24 -13.41
CA ILE A 113 -20.38 -8.79 -13.20
C ILE A 113 -21.87 -8.44 -13.17
N GLY A 114 -22.53 -8.87 -12.10
CA GLY A 114 -23.93 -8.57 -11.79
C GLY A 114 -24.08 -7.35 -10.88
N GLN A 115 -25.35 -6.94 -10.63
CA GLN A 115 -25.66 -5.80 -9.77
C GLN A 115 -25.07 -5.91 -8.36
N GLU A 116 -24.97 -7.12 -7.82
CA GLU A 116 -24.42 -7.33 -6.48
C GLU A 116 -22.91 -7.09 -6.44
N ALA A 117 -22.14 -7.62 -7.40
CA ALA A 117 -20.70 -7.39 -7.50
C ALA A 117 -20.37 -5.90 -7.65
N VAL A 118 -21.22 -5.16 -8.37
CA VAL A 118 -21.12 -3.71 -8.54
C VAL A 118 -21.46 -2.96 -7.26
N ARG A 119 -22.50 -3.41 -6.54
CA ARG A 119 -22.93 -2.80 -5.27
C ARG A 119 -21.88 -2.95 -4.18
N THR A 120 -21.20 -4.10 -4.13
CA THR A 120 -20.17 -4.38 -3.13
C THR A 120 -18.79 -3.86 -3.51
N GLY A 121 -18.56 -3.52 -4.78
CA GLY A 121 -17.23 -3.20 -5.27
C GLY A 121 -16.31 -4.41 -5.19
N GLN A 122 -16.82 -5.58 -5.57
CA GLN A 122 -16.12 -6.86 -5.41
C GLN A 122 -14.72 -6.82 -6.03
N TYR A 123 -13.74 -7.37 -5.31
CA TYR A 123 -12.38 -7.54 -5.82
C TYR A 123 -12.25 -8.79 -6.69
N VAL A 124 -11.41 -8.71 -7.70
CA VAL A 124 -11.15 -9.79 -8.67
C VAL A 124 -9.65 -9.84 -8.95
N ALA A 125 -9.06 -11.03 -8.90
CA ALA A 125 -7.66 -11.25 -9.25
C ALA A 125 -7.50 -11.82 -10.66
N ASP A 126 -6.42 -11.44 -11.34
CA ASP A 126 -5.93 -12.05 -12.57
C ASP A 126 -4.48 -12.47 -12.32
N ILE A 127 -4.25 -13.78 -12.18
CA ILE A 127 -2.95 -14.38 -11.85
C ILE A 127 -2.54 -15.25 -13.04
N ASN A 128 -1.36 -14.97 -13.60
CA ASN A 128 -0.85 -15.76 -14.71
C ASN A 128 0.23 -16.76 -14.28
N GLU A 129 0.58 -17.69 -15.17
CA GLU A 129 1.58 -18.75 -14.93
C GLU A 129 3.01 -18.23 -14.68
N ARG A 130 3.25 -16.93 -14.90
CA ARG A 130 4.56 -16.28 -14.69
C ARG A 130 4.64 -15.56 -13.34
N GLY A 131 3.58 -15.61 -12.54
CA GLY A 131 3.51 -14.95 -11.24
C GLY A 131 3.07 -13.49 -11.31
N ASN A 132 2.65 -13.00 -12.49
CA ASN A 132 2.12 -11.66 -12.59
C ASN A 132 0.72 -11.65 -11.99
N VAL A 133 0.45 -10.62 -11.20
CA VAL A 133 -0.83 -10.45 -10.48
C VAL A 133 -1.38 -9.08 -10.79
N THR A 134 -2.64 -9.03 -11.19
CA THR A 134 -3.40 -7.79 -11.33
C THR A 134 -4.65 -7.87 -10.48
N LEU A 135 -4.89 -6.85 -9.66
CA LEU A 135 -6.09 -6.73 -8.85
C LEU A 135 -7.05 -5.73 -9.49
N TYR A 136 -8.32 -6.10 -9.57
CA TYR A 136 -9.39 -5.27 -10.08
C TYR A 136 -10.48 -5.07 -9.04
N ARG A 137 -11.23 -3.97 -9.17
CA ARG A 137 -12.52 -3.75 -8.52
C ARG A 137 -13.62 -3.76 -9.57
N VAL A 138 -14.73 -4.42 -9.28
CA VAL A 138 -15.96 -4.30 -10.07
C VAL A 138 -16.57 -2.92 -9.85
N LYS A 139 -16.74 -2.15 -10.92
CA LYS A 139 -17.37 -0.83 -10.89
C LYS A 139 -18.27 -0.66 -12.10
N GLU A 140 -19.53 -0.27 -11.84
CA GLU A 140 -20.60 -0.16 -12.84
C GLU A 140 -20.90 -1.46 -13.58
N ILE A 141 -20.16 -1.79 -14.63
CA ILE A 141 -20.24 -3.05 -15.39
C ILE A 141 -18.85 -3.43 -15.97
N VAL A 142 -17.78 -2.88 -15.40
CA VAL A 142 -16.40 -3.09 -15.86
C VAL A 142 -15.50 -3.46 -14.69
N LEU A 143 -14.35 -4.04 -15.03
CA LEU A 143 -13.24 -4.24 -14.10
C LEU A 143 -12.32 -3.02 -14.18
N GLU A 144 -12.23 -2.27 -13.08
CA GLU A 144 -11.30 -1.17 -12.89
C GLU A 144 -10.02 -1.74 -12.26
N GLU A 145 -8.88 -1.60 -12.93
CA GLU A 145 -7.60 -2.02 -12.38
C GLU A 145 -7.25 -1.14 -11.17
N ILE A 146 -6.93 -1.80 -10.05
CA ILE A 146 -6.46 -1.16 -8.82
C ILE A 146 -4.95 -1.09 -8.82
N TRP A 147 -4.26 -2.19 -9.16
CA TRP A 147 -2.81 -2.24 -9.32
C TRP A 147 -2.41 -3.53 -10.05
N SER A 148 -1.19 -3.54 -10.59
CA SER A 148 -0.58 -4.71 -11.23
C SER A 148 0.90 -4.84 -10.92
N ILE A 149 1.38 -6.08 -10.80
CA ILE A 149 2.79 -6.44 -10.83
C ILE A 149 3.02 -7.40 -12.02
N VAL A 150 4.03 -7.13 -12.84
CA VAL A 150 4.19 -7.70 -14.19
C VAL A 150 5.60 -8.18 -14.48
#